data_AF-U9UV06-F1
#
_entry.id   AF-U9UV06-F1
#
_cell.length_a   1.000
_cell.length_b   1.000
_cell.length_c   1.000
_cell.angle_alpha   90.00
_cell.angle_beta   90.00
_cell.angle_gamma   90.00
#
_symmetry.space_group_name_H-M   'P 1'
#
loop_
_entity.id
_entity.type
_entity.pdbx_description
1 polymer ?
#
loop_
_entity_poly.entity_id
_entity_poly.type
_entity_poly.pdbx_seq_one_letter_code
_entity_poly.pdbx_strand_id
1 'polypeptide(L)'
;MESQLRKAISCTGCLNITKYFQYDAHTSYNAKFNSTAYNAQILMRVDINATDERSSNQLLKDLNDTIVYKEINSLVFGNTTYLDASYGAHRTKNLWKEYWGFLLAACILFAILTLLVIIKLIRMTRDKRDPHQIQEERNLLSIFLFVLILIDLALDITFISNHGRDYIWIFPATIFFLIFPLFLNFIFACIIIVKEREIIQGKKLGVFYKWWKSHRIIVNTALLLSCLDIDALRIISSRDKSGRVFTDEGEKSFLISTVAVILFEEIPQLFIYVTYYKFHIKPAIVPILVLSSCVIIIVFKIIFLIYSIIHYQERKRTNKIQQK
;
A
#
# COMPACT_ATOMS: atom_id res chain seq x y z
N MET A 1 -8.01 15.02 33.60
CA MET A 1 -9.06 14.26 32.90
C MET A 1 -9.08 12.79 33.31
N GLU A 2 -8.01 12.02 33.13
CA GLU A 2 -7.96 10.58 33.51
C GLU A 2 -8.35 10.29 34.97
N SER A 3 -7.76 11.02 35.93
CA SER A 3 -8.09 10.88 37.35
C SER A 3 -9.53 11.26 37.68
N GLN A 4 -10.12 12.19 36.94
CA GLN A 4 -11.53 12.60 37.10
C GLN A 4 -12.47 11.54 36.53
N LEU A 5 -12.17 10.98 35.35
CA LEU A 5 -12.93 9.87 34.77
C LEU A 5 -12.89 8.62 35.66
N ARG A 6 -11.70 8.26 36.18
CA ARG A 6 -11.55 7.15 37.15
C ARG A 6 -12.37 7.34 38.41
N LYS A 7 -12.38 8.55 38.97
CA LYS A 7 -13.21 8.89 40.13
C LYS A 7 -14.69 8.85 39.80
N ALA A 8 -15.08 9.29 38.60
CA ALA A 8 -16.48 9.37 38.21
C ALA A 8 -17.12 7.99 38.01
N ILE A 9 -16.36 7.00 37.53
CA ILE A 9 -16.83 5.61 37.44
C ILE A 9 -16.47 4.75 38.68
N SER A 10 -15.95 5.39 39.74
CA SER A 10 -15.53 4.74 40.99
C SER A 10 -14.61 3.53 40.79
N CYS A 11 -13.58 3.68 39.95
CA CYS A 11 -12.74 2.56 39.57
C CYS A 11 -11.26 2.93 39.48
N THR A 12 -10.44 2.34 40.35
CA THR A 12 -8.99 2.54 40.45
C THR A 12 -8.25 1.46 39.66
N GLY A 13 -7.45 1.87 38.67
CA GLY A 13 -6.59 0.96 37.89
C GLY A 13 -7.24 0.27 36.69
N CYS A 14 -8.55 0.44 36.46
CA CYS A 14 -9.26 -0.22 35.36
C CYS A 14 -9.32 0.58 34.06
N LEU A 15 -9.03 1.89 34.09
CA LEU A 15 -9.01 2.75 32.90
C LEU A 15 -7.57 3.12 32.55
N ASN A 16 -7.21 2.95 31.28
CA ASN A 16 -5.99 3.50 30.71
C ASN A 16 -6.35 4.39 29.50
N ILE A 17 -5.90 5.64 29.52
CA ILE A 17 -6.17 6.58 28.43
C ILE A 17 -4.94 6.61 27.52
N THR A 18 -5.13 6.26 26.26
CA THR A 18 -4.07 6.39 25.27
C THR A 18 -3.75 7.86 25.03
N LYS A 19 -2.46 8.20 24.91
CA LYS A 19 -2.00 9.58 24.67
C LYS A 19 -2.21 10.05 23.23
N TYR A 20 -2.66 9.16 22.36
CA TYR A 20 -2.90 9.46 20.94
C TYR A 20 -4.32 9.94 20.74
N PHE A 21 -4.46 10.76 19.71
CA PHE A 21 -5.71 11.39 19.40
C PHE A 21 -5.92 11.40 17.88
N GLN A 22 -7.13 11.14 17.44
CA GLN A 22 -7.51 11.06 16.03
C GLN A 22 -8.58 12.11 15.76
N TYR A 23 -8.53 12.78 14.61
CA TYR A 23 -9.59 13.72 14.25
C TYR A 23 -10.86 12.97 13.82
N ASP A 24 -12.03 13.46 14.23
CA ASP A 24 -13.28 12.99 13.63
C ASP A 24 -13.45 13.63 12.25
N ALA A 25 -13.35 12.80 11.21
CA ALA A 25 -13.41 13.19 9.81
C ALA A 25 -14.74 13.87 9.44
N HIS A 26 -15.85 13.61 10.15
CA HIS A 26 -17.16 14.21 9.85
C HIS A 26 -17.25 15.67 10.30
N THR A 27 -16.65 16.03 11.42
CA THR A 27 -16.64 17.41 11.96
C THR A 27 -15.47 18.26 11.48
N SER A 28 -14.35 17.64 11.11
CA SER A 28 -13.14 18.35 10.63
C SER A 28 -13.38 19.16 9.34
N TYR A 29 -14.35 18.75 8.50
CA TYR A 29 -14.72 19.47 7.27
C TYR A 29 -15.34 20.85 7.55
N ASN A 30 -16.19 20.96 8.56
CA ASN A 30 -16.89 22.21 8.89
C ASN A 30 -15.97 23.24 9.55
N ALA A 31 -14.97 22.79 10.30
CA ALA A 31 -14.02 23.68 11.00
C ALA A 31 -13.02 24.38 10.06
N LYS A 32 -12.79 23.84 8.85
CA LYS A 32 -11.81 24.42 7.90
C LYS A 32 -12.40 25.49 6.99
N PHE A 33 -13.74 25.56 6.87
CA PHE A 33 -14.43 26.47 5.95
C PHE A 33 -14.97 27.75 6.64
N ASN A 34 -15.19 27.73 7.96
CA ASN A 34 -15.74 28.87 8.71
C ASN A 34 -14.83 29.29 9.89
N SER A 35 -14.20 30.45 9.75
CA SER A 35 -13.64 31.39 10.76
C SER A 35 -12.94 30.88 12.05
N THR A 36 -11.71 31.33 12.25
CA THR A 36 -11.02 31.75 13.51
C THR A 36 -11.02 30.89 14.78
N ALA A 37 -11.76 29.78 14.87
CA ALA A 37 -11.72 28.86 16.00
C ALA A 37 -11.72 27.41 15.48
N TYR A 38 -10.58 26.73 15.57
CA TYR A 38 -10.44 25.31 15.23
C TYR A 38 -11.21 24.45 16.24
N ASN A 39 -12.52 24.30 16.07
CA ASN A 39 -13.34 23.35 16.82
C ASN A 39 -13.24 21.96 16.17
N ALA A 40 -12.03 21.42 16.09
CA ALA A 40 -11.82 20.07 15.61
C ALA A 40 -12.22 19.08 16.72
N GLN A 41 -13.20 18.21 16.46
CA GLN A 41 -13.49 17.11 17.37
C GLN A 41 -12.39 16.06 17.27
N ILE A 42 -12.05 15.51 18.42
CA ILE A 42 -10.94 14.60 18.60
C ILE A 42 -11.47 13.35 19.31
N LEU A 43 -11.18 12.20 18.73
CA LEU A 43 -11.42 10.89 19.32
C LEU A 43 -10.27 10.55 20.26
N MET A 44 -10.64 10.09 21.45
CA MET A 44 -9.73 9.60 22.49
C MET A 44 -10.05 8.15 22.79
N ARG A 45 -9.03 7.28 22.78
CA ARG A 45 -9.21 5.88 23.17
C ARG A 45 -8.96 5.68 24.66
N VAL A 46 -9.93 5.02 25.28
CA VAL A 46 -9.90 4.58 26.67
C VAL A 46 -9.97 3.07 26.69
N ASP A 47 -8.92 2.42 27.18
CA ASP A 47 -8.90 0.99 27.40
C ASP A 47 -9.47 0.68 28.79
N ILE A 48 -10.43 -0.24 28.85
CA ILE A 48 -11.15 -0.61 30.07
C ILE A 48 -10.90 -2.09 30.39
N ASN A 49 -10.27 -2.34 31.53
CA ASN A 49 -10.07 -3.69 32.06
C ASN A 49 -11.15 -4.03 33.08
N ALA A 50 -11.58 -5.30 33.10
CA ALA A 50 -12.45 -5.79 34.17
C ALA A 50 -11.72 -5.73 35.51
N THR A 51 -12.47 -5.56 36.58
CA THR A 51 -12.00 -5.74 37.96
C THR A 51 -12.65 -7.00 38.55
N ASP A 52 -12.21 -7.42 39.72
CA ASP A 52 -12.79 -8.57 40.44
C ASP A 52 -14.29 -8.37 40.72
N GLU A 53 -14.73 -7.12 40.82
CA GLU A 53 -16.10 -6.74 41.16
C GLU A 53 -16.96 -6.33 39.95
N ARG A 54 -16.35 -5.85 38.86
CA ARG A 54 -17.08 -5.27 37.72
C ARG A 54 -16.55 -5.75 36.39
N SER A 55 -17.49 -6.21 35.54
CA SER A 55 -17.19 -6.56 34.16
C SER A 55 -16.84 -5.32 33.33
N SER A 56 -16.01 -5.49 32.28
CA SER A 56 -15.68 -4.41 31.34
C SER A 56 -16.92 -3.82 30.65
N ASN A 57 -17.97 -4.62 30.45
CA ASN A 57 -19.22 -4.13 29.85
C ASN A 57 -19.97 -3.19 30.80
N GLN A 58 -19.98 -3.52 32.09
CA GLN A 58 -20.59 -2.64 33.11
C GLN A 58 -19.80 -1.34 33.22
N LEU A 59 -18.46 -1.41 33.29
CA LEU A 59 -17.60 -0.24 33.36
C LEU A 59 -17.74 0.67 32.12
N LEU A 60 -17.91 0.08 30.93
CA LEU A 60 -18.20 0.84 29.70
C LEU A 60 -19.54 1.57 29.79
N LYS A 61 -20.58 0.89 30.28
CA LYS A 61 -21.90 1.49 30.44
C LYS A 61 -21.86 2.64 31.45
N ASP A 62 -21.23 2.42 32.61
CA ASP A 62 -21.03 3.44 33.64
C ASP A 62 -20.27 4.65 33.07
N LEU A 63 -19.21 4.42 32.28
CA LEU A 63 -18.45 5.48 31.61
C LEU A 63 -19.29 6.27 30.60
N ASN A 64 -20.08 5.57 29.79
CA ASN A 64 -20.97 6.21 28.82
C ASN A 64 -22.01 7.09 29.53
N ASP A 65 -22.70 6.54 30.52
CA ASP A 65 -23.73 7.27 31.28
C ASP A 65 -23.11 8.48 32.00
N THR A 66 -21.90 8.33 32.52
CA THR A 66 -21.14 9.43 33.14
C THR A 66 -20.82 10.55 32.14
N ILE A 67 -20.48 10.25 30.90
CA ILE A 67 -20.18 11.27 29.89
C ILE A 67 -21.46 11.92 29.36
N VAL A 68 -22.50 11.13 29.10
CA VAL A 68 -23.80 11.62 28.59
C VAL A 68 -24.46 12.54 29.62
N TYR A 69 -24.45 12.18 30.90
CA TYR A 69 -25.06 12.96 31.98
C TYR A 69 -24.05 13.84 32.73
N LYS A 70 -22.97 14.29 32.06
CA LYS A 70 -21.88 15.07 32.68
C LYS A 70 -22.32 16.36 33.38
N GLU A 71 -23.51 16.88 33.07
CA GLU A 71 -24.09 18.12 33.62
C GLU A 71 -24.71 17.95 35.01
N ILE A 72 -24.94 16.72 35.45
CA ILE A 72 -25.61 16.42 36.74
C ILE A 72 -24.80 15.48 37.63
N ASN A 73 -23.57 15.14 37.25
CA ASN A 73 -22.72 14.20 37.98
C ASN A 73 -21.38 14.81 38.43
N SER A 74 -20.46 13.97 38.92
CA SER A 74 -19.17 14.39 39.45
C SER A 74 -18.24 15.07 38.42
N LEU A 75 -18.54 14.97 37.11
CA LEU A 75 -17.81 15.68 36.05
C LEU A 75 -18.19 17.16 35.93
N VAL A 76 -19.26 17.63 36.57
CA VAL A 76 -19.64 19.07 36.60
C VAL A 76 -18.53 19.91 37.23
N PHE A 77 -17.87 19.39 38.27
CA PHE A 77 -16.85 20.10 39.04
C PHE A 77 -15.43 19.87 38.50
N GLY A 78 -15.30 19.28 37.30
CA GLY A 78 -14.04 18.88 36.68
C GLY A 78 -13.61 19.70 35.46
N ASN A 79 -12.39 19.45 34.96
CA ASN A 79 -11.92 20.02 33.69
C ASN A 79 -12.35 19.12 32.51
N THR A 80 -13.64 18.87 32.45
CA THR A 80 -14.32 17.93 31.53
C THR A 80 -15.36 18.64 30.65
N THR A 81 -15.31 19.97 30.63
CA THR A 81 -16.12 20.83 29.76
C THR A 81 -16.03 20.43 28.29
N TYR A 82 -14.84 20.01 27.84
CA TYR A 82 -14.54 19.61 26.47
C TYR A 82 -14.97 18.17 26.09
N LEU A 83 -15.51 17.37 27.01
CA LEU A 83 -16.04 16.05 26.66
C LEU A 83 -17.35 16.20 25.88
N ASP A 84 -17.47 15.51 24.75
CA ASP A 84 -18.69 15.54 23.96
C ASP A 84 -19.75 14.60 24.55
N ALA A 85 -20.74 15.18 25.25
CA ALA A 85 -21.85 14.43 25.84
C ALA A 85 -22.79 13.83 24.78
N SER A 86 -22.85 14.42 23.58
CA SER A 86 -23.68 13.91 22.48
C SER A 86 -23.07 12.66 21.83
N TYR A 87 -21.73 12.55 21.86
CA TYR A 87 -21.01 11.37 21.37
C TYR A 87 -20.88 10.26 22.42
N GLY A 88 -20.72 10.58 23.70
CA GLY A 88 -20.64 9.55 24.76
C GLY A 88 -19.39 8.66 24.67
N ALA A 89 -19.49 7.43 25.20
CA ALA A 89 -18.40 6.43 25.20
C ALA A 89 -18.79 5.16 24.44
N HIS A 90 -18.45 5.13 23.16
CA HIS A 90 -18.73 3.99 22.29
C HIS A 90 -17.67 2.90 22.36
N ARG A 91 -18.11 1.64 22.35
CA ARG A 91 -17.21 0.48 22.21
C ARG A 91 -16.63 0.42 20.81
N THR A 92 -15.31 0.31 20.71
CA THR A 92 -14.65 -0.02 19.43
C THR A 92 -15.03 -1.42 18.98
N LYS A 93 -15.35 -1.59 17.69
CA LYS A 93 -15.62 -2.91 17.11
C LYS A 93 -14.37 -3.79 17.16
N ASN A 94 -14.57 -5.08 17.42
CA ASN A 94 -13.49 -6.06 17.31
C ASN A 94 -13.44 -6.58 15.87
N LEU A 95 -12.52 -6.02 15.07
CA LEU A 95 -12.35 -6.39 13.67
C LEU A 95 -12.01 -7.86 13.48
N TRP A 96 -11.28 -8.48 14.42
CA TRP A 96 -11.00 -9.90 14.35
C TRP A 96 -12.29 -10.71 14.41
N LYS A 97 -13.18 -10.41 15.36
CA LYS A 97 -14.49 -11.11 15.42
C LYS A 97 -15.33 -10.92 14.16
N GLU A 98 -15.26 -9.74 13.54
CA GLU A 98 -16.08 -9.39 12.36
C GLU A 98 -15.51 -10.00 11.07
N TYR A 99 -14.18 -10.05 10.91
CA TYR A 99 -13.53 -10.39 9.64
C TYR A 99 -12.55 -11.56 9.68
N TRP A 100 -12.34 -12.26 10.81
CA TRP A 100 -11.31 -13.31 10.92
C TRP A 100 -11.38 -14.36 9.81
N GLY A 101 -12.59 -14.83 9.44
CA GLY A 101 -12.76 -15.86 8.42
C GLY A 101 -12.36 -15.37 7.03
N PHE A 102 -12.75 -14.14 6.68
CA PHE A 102 -12.36 -13.49 5.42
C PHE A 102 -10.84 -13.26 5.37
N LEU A 103 -10.26 -12.73 6.45
CA LEU A 103 -8.81 -12.49 6.54
C LEU A 103 -8.02 -13.79 6.45
N LEU A 104 -8.47 -14.84 7.13
CA LEU A 104 -7.82 -16.15 7.10
C LEU A 104 -7.90 -16.79 5.71
N ALA A 105 -9.06 -16.73 5.06
CA ALA A 105 -9.22 -17.19 3.68
C ALA A 105 -8.31 -16.43 2.71
N ALA A 106 -8.24 -15.10 2.84
CA ALA A 106 -7.36 -14.26 2.03
C ALA A 106 -5.88 -14.60 2.25
N CYS A 107 -5.43 -14.79 3.50
CA CYS A 107 -4.07 -15.20 3.83
C CYS A 107 -3.71 -16.58 3.26
N ILE A 108 -4.62 -17.56 3.34
CA ILE A 108 -4.40 -18.90 2.78
C ILE A 108 -4.29 -18.83 1.25
N LEU A 109 -5.22 -18.13 0.60
CA LEU A 109 -5.20 -17.94 -0.86
C LEU A 109 -3.88 -17.28 -1.28
N PHE A 110 -3.46 -16.25 -0.55
CA PHE A 110 -2.21 -15.54 -0.79
C PHE A 110 -0.99 -16.45 -0.66
N ALA A 111 -0.92 -17.25 0.41
CA ALA A 111 0.17 -18.18 0.64
C ALA A 111 0.27 -19.23 -0.47
N ILE A 112 -0.88 -19.77 -0.92
CA ILE A 112 -0.95 -20.71 -2.04
C ILE A 112 -0.45 -20.06 -3.34
N LEU A 113 -0.94 -18.86 -3.69
CA LEU A 113 -0.52 -18.15 -4.90
C LEU A 113 0.99 -17.86 -4.89
N THR A 114 1.52 -17.40 -3.75
CA THR A 114 2.95 -17.14 -3.58
C THR A 114 3.77 -18.41 -3.72
N LEU A 115 3.32 -19.52 -3.11
CA LEU A 115 3.97 -20.82 -3.23
C LEU A 115 3.97 -21.32 -4.68
N LEU A 116 2.86 -21.18 -5.40
CA LEU A 116 2.77 -21.56 -6.82
C LEU A 116 3.76 -20.76 -7.67
N VAL A 117 3.87 -19.45 -7.43
CA VAL A 117 4.86 -18.60 -8.12
C VAL A 117 6.28 -19.04 -7.79
N ILE A 118 6.61 -19.29 -6.52
CA ILE A 118 7.95 -19.77 -6.12
C ILE A 118 8.28 -21.13 -6.76
N ILE A 119 7.36 -22.11 -6.71
CA ILE A 119 7.54 -23.41 -7.35
C ILE A 119 7.80 -23.24 -8.85
N LYS A 120 7.03 -22.37 -9.51
CA LYS A 120 7.19 -22.10 -10.94
C LYS A 120 8.58 -21.50 -11.23
N LEU A 121 9.03 -20.55 -10.40
CA LEU A 121 10.36 -19.93 -10.54
C LEU A 121 11.51 -20.92 -10.33
N ILE A 122 11.41 -21.82 -9.35
CA ILE A 122 12.41 -22.88 -9.12
C ILE A 122 12.46 -23.85 -10.30
N ARG A 123 11.30 -24.20 -10.89
CA ARG A 123 11.26 -25.05 -12.09
C ARG A 123 11.86 -24.34 -13.31
N MET A 124 11.76 -23.02 -13.40
CA MET A 124 12.37 -22.26 -14.49
C MET A 124 13.89 -22.22 -14.39
N THR A 125 14.45 -21.97 -13.20
CA THR A 125 15.92 -21.88 -13.03
C THR A 125 16.64 -23.21 -13.22
N ARG A 126 15.95 -24.34 -13.11
CA ARG A 126 16.52 -25.68 -13.32
C ARG A 126 16.48 -26.18 -14.76
N ASP A 127 15.62 -25.59 -15.59
CA ASP A 127 15.29 -26.13 -16.89
C ASP A 127 15.91 -25.28 -18.01
N LYS A 128 16.61 -25.92 -18.95
CA LYS A 128 17.18 -25.25 -20.13
C LYS A 128 16.09 -25.02 -21.18
N ARG A 129 15.01 -24.36 -20.77
CA ARG A 129 13.84 -24.11 -21.62
C ARG A 129 14.16 -23.12 -22.74
N ASP A 130 13.41 -23.23 -23.82
CA ASP A 130 13.47 -22.32 -24.96
C ASP A 130 13.28 -20.86 -24.48
N PRO A 131 14.11 -19.90 -24.91
CA PRO A 131 13.95 -18.47 -24.60
C PRO A 131 12.52 -17.93 -24.78
N HIS A 132 11.75 -18.50 -25.72
CA HIS A 132 10.35 -18.11 -25.93
C HIS A 132 9.45 -18.46 -24.73
N GLN A 133 9.61 -19.65 -24.13
CA GLN A 133 8.80 -20.07 -22.96
C GLN A 133 9.14 -19.23 -21.72
N ILE A 134 10.42 -18.92 -21.53
CA ILE A 134 10.89 -18.07 -20.43
C ILE A 134 10.25 -16.68 -20.52
N GLN A 135 10.19 -16.11 -21.73
CA GLN A 135 9.58 -14.80 -21.95
C GLN A 135 8.05 -14.84 -21.72
N GLU A 136 7.36 -15.88 -22.17
CA GLU A 136 5.92 -16.04 -21.95
C GLU A 136 5.58 -16.06 -20.44
N GLU A 137 6.36 -16.82 -19.67
CA GLU A 137 6.17 -16.90 -18.23
C GLU A 137 6.48 -15.58 -17.50
N ARG A 138 7.49 -14.81 -17.97
CA ARG A 138 7.74 -13.43 -17.50
C ARG A 138 6.56 -12.51 -17.76
N ASN A 139 5.92 -12.62 -18.92
CA ASN A 139 4.77 -11.78 -19.25
C ASN A 139 3.58 -12.12 -18.35
N LEU A 140 3.32 -13.40 -18.10
CA LEU A 140 2.26 -13.82 -17.18
C LEU A 140 2.47 -13.25 -15.78
N LEU A 141 3.72 -13.28 -15.29
CA LEU A 141 4.06 -12.69 -13.99
C LEU A 141 3.87 -11.16 -14.02
N SER A 142 4.31 -10.50 -15.08
CA SER A 142 4.15 -9.04 -15.26
C SER A 142 2.67 -8.64 -15.30
N ILE A 143 1.82 -9.41 -15.99
CA ILE A 143 0.36 -9.19 -16.02
C ILE A 143 -0.25 -9.38 -14.64
N PHE A 144 0.13 -10.45 -13.93
CA PHE A 144 -0.35 -10.71 -12.58
C PHE A 144 0.04 -9.57 -11.61
N LEU A 145 1.30 -9.14 -11.66
CA LEU A 145 1.79 -8.02 -10.85
C LEU A 145 1.06 -6.72 -11.20
N PHE A 146 0.81 -6.47 -12.49
CA PHE A 146 0.06 -5.30 -12.93
C PHE A 146 -1.36 -5.27 -12.37
N VAL A 147 -2.05 -6.42 -12.32
CA VAL A 147 -3.38 -6.53 -11.69
C VAL A 147 -3.30 -6.24 -10.19
N LEU A 148 -2.28 -6.73 -9.48
CA LEU A 148 -2.09 -6.43 -8.06
C LEU A 148 -1.87 -4.92 -7.82
N ILE A 149 -1.08 -4.26 -8.68
CA ILE A 149 -0.83 -2.81 -8.59
C ILE A 149 -2.13 -2.02 -8.80
N LEU A 150 -3.01 -2.45 -9.70
CA LEU A 150 -4.33 -1.81 -9.86
C LEU A 150 -5.22 -1.97 -8.63
N ILE A 151 -5.19 -3.13 -7.97
CA ILE A 151 -5.95 -3.38 -6.75
C ILE A 151 -5.41 -2.49 -5.61
N ASP A 152 -4.10 -2.40 -5.48
CA ASP A 152 -3.44 -1.57 -4.48
C ASP A 152 -3.71 -0.08 -4.68
N LEU A 153 -3.64 0.40 -5.92
CA LEU A 153 -4.05 1.77 -6.27
C LEU A 153 -5.50 2.07 -5.83
N ALA A 154 -6.42 1.12 -6.03
CA ALA A 154 -7.80 1.28 -5.58
C ALA A 154 -7.93 1.31 -4.05
N LEU A 155 -7.13 0.49 -3.35
CA LEU A 155 -7.07 0.47 -1.89
C LEU A 155 -6.49 1.77 -1.32
N ASP A 156 -5.43 2.30 -1.93
CA ASP A 156 -4.81 3.59 -1.57
C ASP A 156 -5.79 4.74 -1.73
N ILE A 157 -6.51 4.81 -2.87
CA ILE A 157 -7.56 5.82 -3.09
C ILE A 157 -8.66 5.68 -2.02
N THR A 158 -9.06 4.44 -1.70
CA THR A 158 -10.07 4.16 -0.67
C THR A 158 -9.57 4.61 0.71
N PHE A 159 -8.30 4.38 1.03
CA PHE A 159 -7.66 4.84 2.25
C PHE A 159 -7.63 6.36 2.33
N ILE A 160 -7.18 7.04 1.28
CA ILE A 160 -7.13 8.50 1.23
C ILE A 160 -8.53 9.10 1.41
N SER A 161 -9.53 8.53 0.76
CA SER A 161 -10.93 8.97 0.84
C SER A 161 -11.49 8.84 2.25
N ASN A 162 -11.28 7.68 2.89
CA ASN A 162 -11.94 7.35 4.16
C ASN A 162 -11.13 7.76 5.40
N HIS A 163 -9.81 7.77 5.29
CA HIS A 163 -8.88 7.90 6.40
C HIS A 163 -7.81 8.99 6.21
N GLY A 164 -7.72 9.59 5.02
CA GLY A 164 -6.73 10.65 4.76
C GLY A 164 -6.84 11.83 5.72
N ARG A 165 -8.03 12.07 6.30
CA ARG A 165 -8.33 13.20 7.20
C ARG A 165 -8.20 12.86 8.67
N ASP A 166 -7.91 11.61 9.02
CA ASP A 166 -7.79 11.17 10.41
C ASP A 166 -6.60 11.85 11.13
N TYR A 167 -5.58 12.23 10.36
CA TYR A 167 -4.42 13.00 10.80
C TYR A 167 -4.00 14.03 9.76
N ILE A 168 -3.58 15.22 10.21
CA ILE A 168 -3.19 16.35 9.34
C ILE A 168 -2.09 15.96 8.34
N TRP A 169 -1.14 15.11 8.76
CA TRP A 169 0.02 14.74 7.96
C TRP A 169 -0.26 13.61 6.96
N ILE A 170 -1.34 12.84 7.12
CA ILE A 170 -1.58 11.66 6.27
C ILE A 170 -1.99 12.06 4.87
N PHE A 171 -3.01 12.90 4.74
CA PHE A 171 -3.49 13.36 3.44
C PHE A 171 -2.36 13.87 2.52
N PRO A 172 -1.51 14.83 2.92
CA PRO A 172 -0.44 15.29 2.04
C PRO A 172 0.61 14.21 1.79
N ALA A 173 0.93 13.35 2.77
CA ALA A 173 1.90 12.29 2.59
C ALA A 173 1.42 11.22 1.59
N THR A 174 0.22 10.69 1.76
CA THR A 174 -0.32 9.65 0.87
C THR A 174 -0.59 10.16 -0.53
N ILE A 175 -1.06 11.40 -0.70
CA ILE A 175 -1.18 12.02 -2.03
C ILE A 175 0.18 12.17 -2.71
N PHE A 176 1.21 12.60 -1.96
CA PHE A 176 2.56 12.70 -2.51
C PHE A 176 3.08 11.34 -2.97
N PHE A 177 2.98 10.32 -2.13
CA PHE A 177 3.42 8.95 -2.46
C PHE A 177 2.48 8.20 -3.42
N LEU A 178 1.34 8.77 -3.78
CA LEU A 178 0.51 8.28 -4.88
C LEU A 178 0.94 8.89 -6.22
N ILE A 179 1.26 10.19 -6.25
CA ILE A 179 1.54 10.93 -7.50
C ILE A 179 3.02 10.84 -7.88
N PHE A 180 3.93 10.93 -6.92
CA PHE A 180 5.37 10.95 -7.16
C PHE A 180 5.87 9.68 -7.88
N PRO A 181 5.46 8.46 -7.49
CA PRO A 181 5.87 7.24 -8.19
C PRO A 181 5.38 7.16 -9.63
N LEU A 182 4.16 7.64 -9.92
CA LEU A 182 3.63 7.70 -11.28
C LEU A 182 4.51 8.58 -12.19
N PHE A 183 4.94 9.72 -11.66
CA PHE A 183 5.84 10.62 -12.38
C PHE A 183 7.23 10.00 -12.58
N LEU A 184 7.76 9.34 -11.56
CA LEU A 184 9.05 8.64 -11.60
C LEU A 184 9.03 7.48 -12.60
N ASN A 185 7.97 6.68 -12.63
CA ASN A 185 7.74 5.63 -13.61
C ASN A 185 7.67 6.18 -15.04
N PHE A 186 6.97 7.30 -15.24
CA PHE A 186 6.91 7.98 -16.54
C PHE A 186 8.31 8.44 -17.01
N ILE A 187 9.12 9.02 -16.12
CA ILE A 187 10.51 9.41 -16.44
C ILE A 187 11.32 8.18 -16.88
N PHE A 188 11.26 7.10 -16.11
CA PHE A 188 12.02 5.89 -16.44
C PHE A 188 11.55 5.26 -17.76
N ALA A 189 10.25 5.23 -18.03
CA ALA A 189 9.69 4.80 -19.31
C ALA A 189 10.26 5.62 -20.47
N CYS A 190 10.31 6.95 -20.34
CA CYS A 190 10.90 7.83 -21.35
C CYS A 190 12.40 7.56 -21.56
N ILE A 191 13.17 7.41 -20.46
CA ILE A 191 14.61 7.10 -20.54
C ILE A 191 14.85 5.78 -21.28
N ILE A 192 14.09 4.74 -20.97
CA ILE A 192 14.22 3.43 -21.63
C ILE A 192 13.94 3.55 -23.13
N ILE A 193 12.85 4.21 -23.51
CA ILE A 193 12.48 4.38 -24.92
C ILE A 193 13.53 5.17 -25.70
N VAL A 194 14.04 6.27 -25.12
CA VAL A 194 15.06 7.11 -25.77
C VAL A 194 16.37 6.34 -25.96
N LYS A 195 16.84 5.65 -24.91
CA LYS A 195 18.07 4.83 -24.99
C LYS A 195 17.95 3.73 -26.04
N GLU A 196 16.82 3.02 -26.05
CA GLU A 196 16.57 1.97 -27.04
C GLU A 196 16.53 2.54 -28.46
N ARG A 197 15.93 3.72 -28.66
CA ARG A 197 15.92 4.39 -29.96
C ARG A 197 17.33 4.81 -30.42
N GLU A 198 18.15 5.36 -29.54
CA GLU A 198 19.49 5.88 -29.85
C GLU A 198 20.48 4.75 -30.20
N ILE A 199 20.50 3.67 -29.40
CA ILE A 199 21.34 2.48 -29.65
C ILE A 199 20.99 1.84 -31.00
N ILE A 200 19.72 1.88 -31.39
CA ILE A 200 19.22 1.34 -32.65
C ILE A 200 19.56 2.22 -33.87
N GLN A 201 19.76 3.53 -33.69
CA GLN A 201 20.15 4.41 -34.80
C GLN A 201 21.64 4.26 -35.18
N GLY A 202 22.50 3.81 -34.28
CA GLY A 202 23.93 3.57 -34.54
C GLY A 202 24.28 2.26 -35.27
N LYS A 203 23.39 1.25 -35.26
CA LYS A 203 23.56 -0.02 -35.98
C LYS A 203 22.23 -0.45 -36.62
N LYS A 204 22.14 -0.32 -37.96
CA LYS A 204 21.03 -0.77 -38.84
C LYS A 204 19.62 -0.65 -38.21
N LEU A 205 18.99 0.51 -38.46
CA LEU A 205 17.54 0.81 -38.39
C LEU A 205 16.66 -0.36 -37.91
N GLY A 206 16.61 -0.52 -36.59
CA GLY A 206 16.24 -1.75 -35.91
C GLY A 206 14.75 -2.06 -35.88
N VAL A 207 14.50 -3.36 -35.70
CA VAL A 207 13.21 -4.03 -35.68
C VAL A 207 12.18 -3.31 -34.78
N PHE A 208 12.61 -2.81 -33.61
CA PHE A 208 11.75 -2.09 -32.67
C PHE A 208 11.15 -0.80 -33.24
N TYR A 209 11.93 0.05 -33.92
CA TYR A 209 11.41 1.33 -34.44
C TYR A 209 10.41 1.10 -35.58
N LYS A 210 10.69 0.14 -36.48
CA LYS A 210 9.74 -0.26 -37.53
C LYS A 210 8.47 -0.85 -36.95
N TRP A 211 8.61 -1.71 -35.93
CA TRP A 211 7.49 -2.32 -35.23
C TRP A 211 6.65 -1.27 -34.46
N TRP A 212 7.29 -0.34 -33.76
CA TRP A 212 6.67 0.80 -33.05
C TRP A 212 5.83 1.65 -34.00
N LYS A 213 6.38 1.99 -35.17
CA LYS A 213 5.66 2.77 -36.18
C LYS A 213 4.43 2.02 -36.71
N SER A 214 4.51 0.69 -36.81
CA SER A 214 3.40 -0.16 -37.25
C SER A 214 2.34 -0.42 -36.17
N HIS A 215 2.66 -0.26 -34.89
CA HIS A 215 1.79 -0.60 -33.76
C HIS A 215 1.61 0.55 -32.77
N ARG A 216 1.50 1.80 -33.29
CA ARG A 216 1.42 3.03 -32.50
C ARG A 216 0.40 3.00 -31.36
N ILE A 217 -0.79 2.42 -31.58
CA ILE A 217 -1.84 2.35 -30.55
C ILE A 217 -1.39 1.49 -29.37
N ILE A 218 -0.98 0.24 -29.63
CA ILE A 218 -0.54 -0.72 -28.60
C ILE A 218 0.58 -0.12 -27.76
N VAL A 219 1.51 0.51 -28.44
CA VAL A 219 2.67 1.14 -27.85
C VAL A 219 2.32 2.33 -26.98
N ASN A 220 1.49 3.24 -27.46
CA ASN A 220 1.05 4.39 -26.68
C ASN A 220 0.23 3.94 -25.46
N THR A 221 -0.60 2.91 -25.60
CA THR A 221 -1.32 2.30 -24.47
C THR A 221 -0.34 1.76 -23.44
N ALA A 222 0.67 1.01 -23.86
CA ALA A 222 1.64 0.46 -22.92
C ALA A 222 2.56 1.52 -22.30
N LEU A 223 2.83 2.63 -22.99
CA LEU A 223 3.47 3.81 -22.41
C LEU A 223 2.59 4.45 -21.32
N LEU A 224 1.28 4.58 -21.55
CA LEU A 224 0.35 5.05 -20.52
C LEU A 224 0.30 4.10 -19.33
N LEU A 225 0.21 2.78 -19.57
CA LEU A 225 0.22 1.77 -18.50
C LEU A 225 1.57 1.76 -17.76
N SER A 226 2.66 2.13 -18.42
CA SER A 226 3.98 2.22 -17.79
C SER A 226 4.12 3.33 -16.77
N CYS A 227 3.18 4.29 -16.74
CA CYS A 227 3.10 5.26 -15.66
C CYS A 227 2.69 4.58 -14.35
N LEU A 228 1.85 3.53 -14.41
CA LEU A 228 1.47 2.75 -13.23
C LEU A 228 2.58 1.79 -12.83
N ASP A 229 3.11 1.04 -13.79
CA ASP A 229 4.24 0.14 -13.55
C ASP A 229 5.07 -0.06 -14.81
N ILE A 230 6.37 0.14 -14.70
CA ILE A 230 7.28 0.12 -15.85
C ILE A 230 7.34 -1.23 -16.56
N ASP A 231 7.02 -2.35 -15.88
CA ASP A 231 7.01 -3.67 -16.48
C ASP A 231 5.88 -3.84 -17.51
N ALA A 232 4.89 -2.95 -17.54
CA ALA A 232 3.91 -2.87 -18.63
C ALA A 232 4.58 -2.70 -20.01
N LEU A 233 5.73 -2.00 -20.10
CA LEU A 233 6.50 -1.89 -21.35
C LEU A 233 7.12 -3.22 -21.78
N ARG A 234 7.47 -4.10 -20.83
CA ARG A 234 8.05 -5.41 -21.13
C ARG A 234 7.04 -6.35 -21.76
N ILE A 235 5.76 -6.22 -21.43
CA ILE A 235 4.70 -7.02 -22.07
C ILE A 235 4.71 -6.84 -23.59
N ILE A 236 5.05 -5.63 -24.08
CA ILE A 236 5.17 -5.35 -25.51
C ILE A 236 6.29 -6.15 -26.18
N SER A 237 7.42 -6.36 -25.48
CA SER A 237 8.59 -7.06 -26.05
C SER A 237 8.33 -8.53 -26.41
N SER A 238 7.25 -9.09 -25.91
CA SER A 238 6.89 -10.51 -26.09
C SER A 238 6.41 -10.87 -27.49
N ARG A 239 6.02 -9.89 -28.32
CA ARG A 239 5.35 -10.14 -29.60
C ARG A 239 6.29 -10.21 -30.80
N ASP A 240 7.59 -10.05 -30.60
CA ASP A 240 8.59 -10.33 -31.63
C ASP A 240 9.08 -11.78 -31.53
N LYS A 241 9.12 -12.50 -32.65
CA LYS A 241 9.57 -13.91 -32.73
C LYS A 241 11.04 -14.07 -32.30
N SER A 242 11.80 -12.98 -32.26
CA SER A 242 13.18 -12.95 -31.77
C SER A 242 13.31 -13.03 -30.24
N GLY A 243 12.22 -12.76 -29.50
CA GLY A 243 12.22 -12.65 -28.03
C GLY A 243 13.12 -11.54 -27.49
N ARG A 244 13.62 -10.63 -28.35
CA ARG A 244 14.69 -9.68 -28.03
C ARG A 244 14.39 -8.28 -28.55
N VAL A 245 13.41 -7.64 -27.93
CA VAL A 245 13.05 -6.26 -28.28
C VAL A 245 13.90 -5.23 -27.53
N PHE A 246 14.41 -5.57 -26.34
CA PHE A 246 15.25 -4.68 -25.51
C PHE A 246 16.71 -5.13 -25.46
N THR A 247 17.61 -4.15 -25.46
CA THR A 247 19.06 -4.34 -25.29
C THR A 247 19.42 -4.69 -23.85
N ASP A 248 20.65 -5.18 -23.64
CA ASP A 248 21.16 -5.48 -22.28
C ASP A 248 21.19 -4.21 -21.39
N GLU A 249 21.35 -3.02 -21.97
CA GLU A 249 21.31 -1.74 -21.26
C GLU A 249 19.86 -1.33 -20.94
N GLY A 250 18.90 -1.65 -21.81
CA GLY A 250 17.47 -1.53 -21.54
C GLY A 250 17.04 -2.42 -20.37
N GLU A 251 17.41 -3.69 -20.38
CA GLU A 251 17.13 -4.64 -19.28
C GLU A 251 17.73 -4.19 -17.94
N LYS A 252 18.94 -3.64 -17.95
CA LYS A 252 19.55 -3.02 -16.77
C LYS A 252 18.76 -1.80 -16.29
N SER A 253 18.26 -0.98 -17.21
CA SER A 253 17.46 0.21 -16.87
C SER A 253 16.13 -0.17 -16.21
N PHE A 254 15.48 -1.25 -16.68
CA PHE A 254 14.30 -1.79 -16.00
C PHE A 254 14.60 -2.26 -14.58
N LEU A 255 15.68 -3.03 -14.36
CA LEU A 255 16.08 -3.46 -13.02
C LEU A 255 16.29 -2.28 -12.05
N ILE A 256 16.98 -1.23 -12.52
CA ILE A 256 17.21 -0.01 -11.73
C ILE A 256 15.88 0.68 -11.43
N SER A 257 14.97 0.77 -12.41
CA SER A 257 13.65 1.35 -12.21
C SER A 257 12.85 0.59 -11.15
N THR A 258 12.79 -0.75 -11.22
CA THR A 258 12.08 -1.56 -10.23
C THR A 258 12.63 -1.33 -8.81
N VAL A 259 13.96 -1.25 -8.65
CA VAL A 259 14.58 -0.95 -7.34
C VAL A 259 14.24 0.46 -6.87
N ALA A 260 14.29 1.45 -7.76
CA ALA A 260 13.95 2.84 -7.42
C ALA A 260 12.49 2.94 -6.96
N VAL A 261 11.57 2.29 -7.65
CA VAL A 261 10.14 2.24 -7.27
C VAL A 261 9.98 1.64 -5.87
N ILE A 262 10.59 0.49 -5.58
CA ILE A 262 10.54 -0.10 -4.23
C ILE A 262 11.01 0.90 -3.14
N LEU A 263 12.09 1.63 -3.40
CA LEU A 263 12.68 2.56 -2.44
C LEU A 263 11.86 3.84 -2.25
N PHE A 264 11.23 4.34 -3.31
CA PHE A 264 10.58 5.65 -3.32
C PHE A 264 9.04 5.60 -3.21
N GLU A 265 8.43 4.46 -3.50
CA GLU A 265 6.98 4.22 -3.38
C GLU A 265 6.70 3.28 -2.21
N GLU A 266 7.14 2.03 -2.33
CA GLU A 266 6.67 0.94 -1.48
C GLU A 266 7.14 1.06 -0.02
N ILE A 267 8.43 1.34 0.20
CA ILE A 267 8.99 1.47 1.56
C ILE A 267 8.40 2.68 2.31
N PRO A 268 8.33 3.89 1.71
CA PRO A 268 7.69 5.03 2.35
C PRO A 268 6.20 4.80 2.64
N GLN A 269 5.44 4.23 1.69
CA GLN A 269 4.03 3.89 1.92
C GLN A 269 3.87 2.88 3.06
N LEU A 270 4.70 1.83 3.11
CA LEU A 270 4.72 0.88 4.23
C LEU A 270 4.94 1.59 5.56
N PHE A 271 5.88 2.53 5.63
CA PHE A 271 6.13 3.31 6.84
C PHE A 271 4.93 4.17 7.24
N ILE A 272 4.27 4.81 6.27
CA ILE A 272 3.04 5.59 6.50
C ILE A 272 1.94 4.70 7.08
N TYR A 273 1.68 3.54 6.48
CA TYR A 273 0.61 2.64 6.92
C TYR A 273 0.88 1.97 8.27
N VAL A 274 2.13 1.58 8.55
CA VAL A 274 2.54 1.08 9.88
C VAL A 274 2.38 2.17 10.94
N THR A 275 2.83 3.39 10.63
CA THR A 275 2.72 4.54 11.54
C THR A 275 1.27 4.89 11.80
N TYR A 276 0.45 4.92 10.75
CA TYR A 276 -0.99 5.12 10.87
C TYR A 276 -1.63 4.06 11.75
N TYR A 277 -1.37 2.77 11.49
CA TYR A 277 -1.94 1.67 12.28
C TYR A 277 -1.59 1.76 13.77
N LYS A 278 -0.36 2.20 14.09
CA LYS A 278 0.09 2.39 15.48
C LYS A 278 -0.70 3.47 16.22
N PHE A 279 -1.10 4.54 15.53
CA PHE A 279 -1.83 5.65 16.14
C PHE A 279 -3.34 5.53 15.99
N HIS A 280 -3.83 4.79 15.00
CA HIS A 280 -5.23 4.65 14.66
C HIS A 280 -6.09 4.18 15.85
N ILE A 281 -7.12 4.97 16.17
CA ILE A 281 -7.93 4.77 17.36
C ILE A 281 -9.17 3.93 17.05
N LYS A 282 -9.86 4.25 15.96
CA LYS A 282 -11.12 3.60 15.58
C LYS A 282 -10.83 2.46 14.60
N PRO A 283 -10.86 1.19 15.01
CA PRO A 283 -10.47 0.09 14.13
C PRO A 283 -11.30 0.10 12.83
N ALA A 284 -10.60 0.07 11.69
CA ALA A 284 -11.18 -0.07 10.36
C ALA A 284 -10.46 -1.16 9.56
N ILE A 285 -11.16 -1.78 8.61
CA ILE A 285 -10.61 -2.85 7.76
C ILE A 285 -9.70 -2.31 6.66
N VAL A 286 -10.01 -1.13 6.09
CA VAL A 286 -9.27 -0.52 4.97
C VAL A 286 -7.76 -0.38 5.26
N PRO A 287 -7.32 0.16 6.41
CA PRO A 287 -5.89 0.25 6.75
C PRO A 287 -5.17 -1.10 6.80
N ILE A 288 -5.88 -2.17 7.23
CA ILE A 288 -5.31 -3.53 7.25
C ILE A 288 -5.12 -4.03 5.81
N LEU A 289 -6.12 -3.79 4.94
CA LEU A 289 -6.06 -4.21 3.54
C LEU A 289 -4.92 -3.52 2.78
N VAL A 290 -4.77 -2.21 2.97
CA VAL A 290 -3.74 -1.38 2.32
C VAL A 290 -2.35 -1.75 2.82
N LEU A 291 -2.18 -1.94 4.13
CA LEU A 291 -0.92 -2.44 4.67
C LEU A 291 -0.57 -3.83 4.10
N SER A 292 -1.58 -4.71 3.97
CA SER A 292 -1.39 -6.04 3.41
C SER A 292 -1.00 -5.97 1.94
N SER A 293 -1.70 -5.18 1.11
CA SER A 293 -1.41 -5.04 -0.32
C SER A 293 -0.02 -4.49 -0.57
N CYS A 294 0.42 -3.49 0.20
CA CYS A 294 1.77 -2.95 0.14
C CYS A 294 2.84 -4.03 0.41
N VAL A 295 2.68 -4.83 1.49
CA VAL A 295 3.61 -5.94 1.80
C VAL A 295 3.61 -6.99 0.68
N ILE A 296 2.43 -7.31 0.13
CA ILE A 296 2.27 -8.27 -0.96
C ILE A 296 3.03 -7.80 -2.21
N ILE A 297 2.88 -6.53 -2.60
CA ILE A 297 3.55 -5.97 -3.77
C ILE A 297 5.06 -5.98 -3.59
N ILE A 298 5.56 -5.58 -2.42
CA ILE A 298 7.00 -5.64 -2.09
C ILE A 298 7.54 -7.07 -2.28
N VAL A 299 6.86 -8.07 -1.74
CA VAL A 299 7.28 -9.48 -1.86
C VAL A 299 7.34 -9.90 -3.32
N PHE A 300 6.30 -9.62 -4.11
CA PHE A 300 6.28 -10.00 -5.52
C PHE A 300 7.29 -9.22 -6.38
N LYS A 301 7.50 -7.92 -6.13
CA LYS A 301 8.52 -7.13 -6.81
C LYS A 301 9.93 -7.63 -6.48
N ILE A 302 10.20 -8.02 -5.23
CA ILE A 302 11.49 -8.64 -4.84
C ILE A 302 11.68 -9.98 -5.55
N ILE A 303 10.67 -10.84 -5.56
CA ILE A 303 10.71 -12.14 -6.26
C ILE A 303 11.00 -11.92 -7.75
N PHE A 304 10.31 -10.97 -8.38
CA PHE A 304 10.49 -10.64 -9.79
C PHE A 304 11.87 -10.05 -10.08
N LEU A 305 12.41 -9.23 -9.17
CA LEU A 305 13.75 -8.66 -9.27
C LEU A 305 14.82 -9.76 -9.21
N ILE A 306 14.74 -10.66 -8.21
CA ILE A 306 15.66 -11.80 -8.07
C ILE A 306 15.66 -12.63 -9.34
N TYR A 307 14.47 -12.95 -9.85
CA TYR A 307 14.31 -13.70 -11.08
C TYR A 307 14.95 -12.98 -12.29
N SER A 308 14.68 -11.69 -12.44
CA SER A 308 15.22 -10.89 -13.55
C SER A 308 16.74 -10.77 -13.49
N ILE A 309 17.33 -10.70 -12.28
CA ILE A 309 18.79 -10.69 -12.08
C ILE A 309 19.42 -12.02 -12.47
N ILE A 310 18.85 -13.15 -12.02
CA ILE A 310 19.35 -14.50 -12.36
C ILE A 310 19.39 -14.67 -13.88
N HIS A 311 18.28 -14.36 -14.55
CA HIS A 311 18.18 -14.46 -16.00
C HIS A 311 19.15 -13.52 -16.73
N TYR A 312 19.33 -12.29 -16.25
CA TYR A 312 20.30 -11.34 -16.80
C TYR A 312 21.74 -11.88 -16.69
N GLN A 313 22.11 -12.50 -15.57
CA GLN A 313 23.45 -13.08 -15.36
C GLN A 313 23.71 -14.29 -16.27
N GLU A 314 22.74 -15.21 -16.39
CA GLU A 314 22.84 -16.36 -17.27
C GLU A 314 23.02 -15.94 -18.73
N ARG A 315 22.24 -14.95 -19.20
CA ARG A 315 22.37 -14.39 -20.55
C ARG A 315 23.76 -13.81 -20.81
N LYS A 316 24.28 -13.02 -19.87
CA LYS A 316 25.62 -12.42 -19.98
C LYS A 316 26.72 -13.49 -20.04
N ARG A 317 26.56 -14.61 -19.33
CA ARG A 317 27.48 -15.74 -19.37
C ARG A 317 27.47 -16.43 -20.73
N THR A 318 26.30 -16.70 -21.31
CA THR A 318 26.17 -17.34 -22.63
C THR A 318 26.76 -16.48 -23.75
N ASN A 319 26.50 -15.17 -23.75
CA ASN A 319 27.06 -14.25 -24.75
C ASN A 319 28.60 -14.19 -24.70
N LYS A 320 29.21 -14.29 -23.50
CA LYS A 320 30.67 -14.34 -23.35
C LYS A 320 31.29 -15.64 -23.86
N ILE A 321 30.58 -16.76 -23.75
CA ILE A 321 31.04 -18.07 -24.25
C ILE A 321 31.00 -18.10 -25.78
N GLN A 322 29.99 -17.49 -26.41
CA GLN A 322 29.85 -17.42 -27.87
C GLN A 322 30.84 -16.45 -28.57
N GLN A 323 31.53 -15.60 -27.80
CA GLN A 323 32.55 -14.66 -28.32
C GLN A 323 33.98 -15.16 -28.15
N LYS A 324 34.18 -16.34 -27.54
CA LYS A 324 35.47 -17.04 -27.45
C LYS A 324 35.53 -18.17 -28.46
#